data_AF-A0A4Q9Z4F4-F1
#
_entry.id   AF-A0A4Q9Z4F4-F1
#
_cell.length_a   1.000
_cell.length_b   1.000
_cell.length_c   1.000
_cell.angle_alpha   90.00
_cell.angle_beta   90.00
_cell.angle_gamma   90.00
#
_symmetry.space_group_name_H-M   'P 1'
#
loop_
_entity.id
_entity.type
_entity.pdbx_description
1 polymer ?
#
loop_
_entity_poly.entity_id
_entity_poly.type
_entity_poly.pdbx_seq_one_letter_code
_entity_poly.pdbx_strand_id
1 'polypeptide(L)' 'MSERWKHQLKVGLFWGIFMIVFMSLFEWNEKPFLSQLITPFFYIKAVVYLVTGIFFVGYFSWKGKNGKEYTWSDLFRKKK' A
#
# COMPACT_ATOMS: atom_id res chain seq x y z
N MET A 1 -12.42 -12.16 -8.57
CA MET A 1 -11.10 -11.69 -8.08
C MET A 1 -10.68 -12.56 -6.91
N SER A 2 -9.44 -13.03 -6.85
CA SER A 2 -8.94 -13.73 -5.65
C SER A 2 -8.87 -12.77 -4.45
N GLU A 3 -9.08 -13.27 -3.23
CA GLU A 3 -8.98 -12.46 -2.00
C GLU A 3 -7.63 -11.72 -1.91
N ARG A 4 -6.57 -12.37 -2.39
CA ARG A 4 -5.22 -11.81 -2.52
C ARG A 4 -5.20 -10.58 -3.41
N TRP A 5 -5.75 -10.66 -4.61
CA TRP A 5 -5.74 -9.54 -5.56
C TRP A 5 -6.52 -8.34 -5.01
N LYS A 6 -7.63 -8.61 -4.31
CA LYS A 6 -8.43 -7.58 -3.66
C LYS A 6 -7.64 -6.87 -2.54
N HIS A 7 -6.86 -7.61 -1.75
CA HIS A 7 -6.00 -7.04 -0.73
C HIS A 7 -4.81 -6.27 -1.30
N GLN A 8 -4.13 -6.82 -2.31
CA GLN A 8 -3.01 -6.16 -2.99
C GLN A 8 -3.42 -4.81 -3.56
N LEU A 9 -4.57 -4.75 -4.24
CA LEU A 9 -5.14 -3.48 -4.67
C LEU A 9 -5.46 -2.57 -3.49
N LYS A 10 -6.20 -3.04 -2.48
CA LYS A 10 -6.64 -2.16 -1.38
C LYS A 10 -5.46 -1.55 -0.62
N VAL A 11 -4.48 -2.37 -0.24
CA VAL A 11 -3.32 -1.92 0.55
C VAL A 11 -2.33 -1.17 -0.34
N GLY A 12 -2.01 -1.72 -1.51
CA GLY A 12 -1.00 -1.14 -2.37
C GLY A 12 -1.42 0.15 -3.04
N LEU A 13 -2.69 0.28 -3.41
CA LEU A 13 -3.25 1.51 -3.98
C LEU A 13 -3.41 2.59 -2.90
N PHE A 14 -3.81 2.22 -1.69
CA PHE A 14 -3.79 3.15 -0.54
C PHE A 14 -2.38 3.67 -0.26
N TRP A 15 -1.39 2.77 -0.20
CA TRP A 15 0.00 3.16 0.03
C TRP A 15 0.59 3.99 -1.11
N GLY A 16 0.29 3.65 -2.37
CA GLY A 16 0.76 4.39 -3.54
C GLY A 16 0.20 5.82 -3.58
N ILE A 17 -1.10 6.00 -3.31
CA ILE A 17 -1.72 7.32 -3.18
C ILE A 17 -1.10 8.10 -2.00
N PHE A 18 -0.95 7.44 -0.85
CA PHE A 18 -0.32 8.05 0.32
C PHE A 18 1.09 8.57 -0.01
N MET A 19 1.91 7.80 -0.72
CA MET A 19 3.25 8.22 -1.14
C MET A 19 3.24 9.40 -2.10
N ILE A 20 2.31 9.45 -3.05
CA ILE A 20 2.19 10.60 -3.98
C ILE A 20 1.87 11.87 -3.21
N VAL A 21 0.89 11.81 -2.31
CA VAL A 21 0.49 12.97 -1.48
C VAL A 21 1.64 13.38 -0.55
N PHE A 22 2.27 12.41 0.12
CA PHE A 22 3.34 12.68 1.07
C PHE A 22 4.58 13.29 0.40
N MET A 23 5.00 12.76 -0.75
CA MET A 23 6.14 13.31 -1.50
C MET A 23 5.82 14.71 -2.02
N SER A 24 4.60 14.95 -2.48
CA SER A 24 4.19 16.27 -2.97
C SER A 24 4.13 17.31 -1.84
N LEU A 25 3.68 16.91 -0.65
CA LEU A 25 3.76 17.74 0.56
C LEU A 25 5.20 18.03 0.98
N PHE A 26 6.10 17.06 0.87
CA PHE A 26 7.50 17.24 1.21
C PHE A 26 8.22 18.18 0.23
N GLU A 27 7.95 18.03 -1.07
CA GLU A 27 8.47 18.89 -2.14
C GLU A 27 7.82 20.30 -2.15
N TRP A 28 6.79 20.57 -1.33
CA TRP A 28 6.10 21.87 -1.31
C TRP A 28 7.05 23.02 -0.89
N ASN A 29 8.01 22.77 -0.01
CA ASN A 29 9.00 23.79 0.36
C ASN A 29 9.91 24.21 -0.82
N GLU A 30 10.09 23.34 -1.82
CA GLU A 30 10.95 23.61 -2.97
C GLU A 30 10.15 24.16 -4.17
N LYS A 31 8.96 23.61 -4.41
CA LYS A 31 8.14 23.93 -5.59
C LYS A 31 6.66 23.98 -5.24
N PRO A 32 5.93 25.02 -5.65
CA PRO A 32 4.48 25.08 -5.44
C PRO A 32 3.78 23.93 -6.17
N PHE A 33 2.78 23.33 -5.51
CA PHE A 33 2.05 22.13 -5.97
C PHE A 33 1.58 22.21 -7.44
N LEU A 34 1.06 23.36 -7.87
CA LEU A 34 0.63 23.61 -9.25
C LEU A 34 1.75 23.40 -10.28
N SER A 35 2.99 23.77 -9.95
CA SER A 35 4.13 23.57 -10.85
C SER A 35 4.58 22.11 -10.94
N GLN A 36 4.38 21.32 -9.87
CA GLN A 36 4.69 19.90 -9.86
C GLN A 36 3.74 19.12 -10.77
N LEU A 37 2.44 19.43 -10.74
CA LEU A 37 1.42 18.79 -11.59
C LEU A 37 1.62 19.02 -13.08
N ILE A 38 2.21 20.14 -13.48
CA ILE A 38 2.48 20.44 -14.90
C ILE A 38 3.67 19.61 -15.42
N THR A 39 4.53 19.10 -14.52
CA THR A 39 5.75 18.41 -14.91
C THR A 39 5.48 16.94 -15.24
N PRO A 40 5.84 16.44 -16.44
CA PRO A 40 5.63 15.04 -16.81
C PRO A 40 6.33 14.04 -15.88
N PHE A 41 7.44 14.47 -15.26
CA PHE A 41 8.18 13.69 -14.28
C PHE A 41 7.35 13.34 -13.02
N PHE A 42 6.41 14.21 -12.62
CA PHE A 42 5.51 13.93 -11.50
C PHE A 42 4.63 12.71 -11.78
N TYR A 43 4.05 12.64 -12.97
CA TYR A 43 3.21 11.51 -13.37
C TYR A 43 4.00 10.20 -13.49
N ILE A 44 5.25 10.26 -13.97
CA ILE A 44 6.13 9.08 -14.00
C ILE A 44 6.38 8.58 -12.58
N LYS A 45 6.78 9.46 -11.65
CA LYS A 45 6.94 9.12 -10.23
C LYS A 45 5.66 8.52 -9.64
N ALA A 46 4.50 9.13 -9.91
CA ALA A 46 3.22 8.67 -9.41
C ALA A 46 2.88 7.25 -9.88
N VAL A 47 3.10 6.95 -11.17
CA VAL A 47 2.93 5.60 -11.71
C VAL A 47 3.90 4.63 -11.05
N VAL A 48 5.18 5.01 -10.87
CA VAL A 48 6.17 4.17 -10.17
C VAL A 48 5.74 3.88 -8.74
N TYR A 49 5.24 4.87 -8.00
CA TYR A 49 4.76 4.67 -6.63
C TYR A 49 3.51 3.80 -6.55
N LEU A 50 2.58 3.93 -7.50
CA LEU A 50 1.39 3.06 -7.56
C LEU A 50 1.76 1.62 -7.89
N VAL A 51 2.62 1.40 -8.90
CA VAL A 51 3.10 0.06 -9.27
C VAL A 51 3.87 -0.55 -8.10
N THR A 52 4.78 0.20 -7.49
CA THR A 52 5.56 -0.28 -6.33
C THR A 52 4.66 -0.57 -5.13
N GLY A 53 3.68 0.29 -4.85
CA GLY A 53 2.69 0.06 -3.80
C GLY A 53 1.89 -1.22 -4.02
N ILE A 54 1.35 -1.42 -5.22
CA ILE A 54 0.52 -2.60 -5.55
C ILE A 54 1.35 -3.88 -5.53
N PHE A 55 2.52 -3.89 -6.19
CA PHE A 55 3.30 -5.11 -6.40
C PHE A 55 4.29 -5.43 -5.30
N PHE A 56 4.91 -4.44 -4.65
CA PHE A 56 5.81 -4.69 -3.52
C PHE A 56 5.01 -4.67 -2.23
N VAL A 57 4.44 -3.53 -1.85
CA VAL A 57 3.78 -3.38 -0.53
C VAL A 57 2.56 -4.28 -0.43
N GLY A 58 1.68 -4.29 -1.44
CA GLY A 58 0.51 -5.16 -1.47
C GLY A 58 0.87 -6.65 -1.41
N TYR A 59 1.97 -7.05 -2.06
CA TYR A 59 2.45 -8.44 -2.05
C TYR A 59 3.06 -8.83 -0.70
N PHE A 60 3.95 -8.00 -0.15
CA PHE A 60 4.60 -8.26 1.15
C PHE A 60 3.63 -8.13 2.33
N SER A 61 2.64 -7.24 2.23
CA SER A 61 1.61 -7.05 3.24
C SER A 61 0.61 -8.20 3.30
N TRP A 62 0.48 -8.97 2.20
CA TRP A 62 -0.33 -10.18 2.19
C TRP A 62 0.27 -11.25 3.09
N LYS A 63 -0.09 -11.19 4.38
CA LYS A 63 -0.02 -12.34 5.27
C LYS A 63 -1.10 -13.30 4.81
N GLY A 64 -0.71 -14.26 3.97
CA GLY A 64 -1.61 -15.31 3.52
C GLY A 64 -2.35 -15.92 4.72
N LYS A 65 -3.62 -16.25 4.50
CA LYS A 65 -4.61 -16.82 5.43
C LYS A 65 -4.18 -18.11 6.19
N ASN A 66 -2.89 -18.44 6.16
CA ASN A 66 -2.26 -19.55 6.88
C ASN A 66 -1.66 -19.13 8.23
N GLY A 67 -1.67 -17.84 8.56
CA GLY A 67 -1.61 -17.44 9.96
C GLY A 67 -2.93 -17.80 10.61
N LYS A 68 -3.06 -19.03 11.13
CA LYS A 68 -4.13 -19.34 12.09
C LYS A 68 -4.02 -18.26 13.17
N GLU A 69 -4.98 -17.35 13.18
CA GLU A 69 -5.15 -16.44 14.29
C GLU A 69 -5.53 -17.34 15.46
N TYR A 70 -4.53 -17.74 16.25
CA TYR A 70 -4.74 -18.53 17.46
C TYR A 70 -5.56 -17.66 18.38
N THR A 71 -6.87 -17.83 18.30
CA THR A 71 -7.79 -17.17 19.19
C THR A 71 -7.66 -17.86 20.54
N TRP A 72 -7.80 -17.13 21.65
CA TRP A 72 -7.70 -17.71 22.99
C TRP A 72 -8.57 -18.97 23.16
N SER A 73 -9.71 -19.01 22.49
CA SER A 73 -10.60 -20.18 22.41
C SER A 73 -9.93 -21.46 21.87
N ASP A 74 -8.99 -21.36 20.93
CA ASP A 74 -8.29 -22.52 20.36
C ASP A 74 -7.23 -23.08 21.31
N LEU A 75 -6.62 -22.21 22.13
CA LEU A 75 -5.66 -22.62 23.17
C LEU A 75 -6.38 -23.37 24.31
N PHE A 76 -7.58 -22.94 24.69
CA PHE A 76 -8.36 -23.60 25.74
C PHE A 76 -9.06 -24.89 25.28
N ARG A 77 -9.17 -25.13 23.97
CA ARG A 77 -9.78 -26.35 23.41
C ARG A 77 -8.88 -27.58 23.48
N LYS A 78 -7.55 -27.39 23.56
CA LYS A 78 -6.56 -28.48 23.51
C LYS A 78 -6.27 -29.13 24.88
N LYS A 79 -7.00 -28.74 25.93
CA LYS A 79 -6.72 -29.13 27.32
C LYS A 79 -7.83 -30.01 27.93
N LYS A 80 -8.42 -30.90 27.12
CA LYS A 80 -9.38 -31.91 27.58
C LYS A 80 -8.91 -33.30 27.17
#